data_AF-A0A524ILC4-F1
#
_entry.id   AF-A0A524ILC4-F1
#
_cell.length_a   1.000
_cell.length_b   1.000
_cell.length_c   1.000
_cell.angle_alpha   90.00
_cell.angle_beta   90.00
_cell.angle_gamma   90.00
#
_symmetry.space_group_name_H-M   'P 1'
#
loop_
_entity.id
_entity.type
_entity.pdbx_description
1 polymer ?
#
loop_
_entity_poly.entity_id
_entity_poly.type
_entity_poly.pdbx_seq_one_letter_code
_entity_poly.pdbx_strand_id
1 'polypeptide(L)'
;MRFSKNENIQTHRETGSTLFMQEGLHVLRLYGTPYSRGTAHGRLLRSKILSSGISRYYGNYLVDLYRTSDFARLIPSFIKKQVGKLLEYWYYFPLERLLLPETREELFGLADAAGLDRSEVIRGYVAPDIMTHLAAAFLQGGEPVASYYLGGCSGAYARNSAMKQGSPAVFARNMDFPGVFVWKYPAVIFAYPEEETEILVEKSPDSWEWVTKKKQPYVYVSAAGFPGNGLTGMNSLGTCMSTFVCLSKNISRKGLLTLDFNHYLFTRAETVRGVLRLLSEKKLACATPHSVVFAGPDEAVSIEVDSKQIRPVSMPRGTDVHIQTNHFNDSKMKKNEFGFPLEEENTLGRYELLREVLTHNHGTLNPQKMADIISSNLDLRSGSCRLLGDFPAQPITLTSVLFEPSTRKFWVAGGTPPAVCYNGYIGFSFDDKNGRRFPGLFSGTPGPINRSASPLLPGTEPPAVSRTMKDSLKYCMLSQEALKMGKINSALRNIEKAVSLYGDPSYEYIRMILLLKKNDPETALAICEKLLPANIFPPA
;
A
#
# COMPACT_ATOMS: atom_id res chain seq x y z
N MET A 1 -21.47 -17.85 -15.98
CA MET A 1 -20.10 -18.13 -16.47
C MET A 1 -19.72 -19.55 -16.05
N ARG A 2 -19.40 -20.44 -16.99
CA ARG A 2 -18.79 -21.75 -16.67
C ARG A 2 -17.32 -21.50 -16.35
N PHE A 3 -16.92 -21.58 -15.08
CA PHE A 3 -15.52 -21.50 -14.68
C PHE A 3 -14.73 -22.59 -15.42
N SER A 4 -13.69 -22.19 -16.16
CA SER A 4 -12.85 -23.13 -16.92
C SER A 4 -12.21 -24.13 -15.95
N LYS A 5 -12.31 -25.41 -16.27
CA LYS A 5 -12.18 -26.51 -15.31
C LYS A 5 -10.74 -26.95 -15.01
N ASN A 6 -9.71 -26.19 -15.39
CA ASN A 6 -8.31 -26.56 -15.13
C ASN A 6 -7.44 -25.31 -14.89
N GLU A 7 -7.45 -24.77 -13.68
CA GLU A 7 -6.34 -23.91 -13.25
C GLU A 7 -5.16 -24.84 -12.93
N ASN A 8 -4.09 -24.74 -13.72
CA ASN A 8 -2.87 -25.51 -13.51
C ASN A 8 -2.21 -25.10 -12.19
N ILE A 9 -2.50 -25.84 -11.12
CA ILE A 9 -1.84 -25.68 -9.82
C ILE A 9 -0.39 -26.15 -9.97
N GLN A 10 0.55 -25.23 -9.78
CA GLN A 10 1.98 -25.55 -9.67
C GLN A 10 2.29 -25.86 -8.21
N THR A 11 3.09 -26.90 -7.96
CA THR A 11 3.48 -27.31 -6.61
C THR A 11 5.00 -27.32 -6.48
N HIS A 12 5.50 -26.67 -5.43
CA HIS A 12 6.89 -26.72 -5.02
C HIS A 12 7.13 -28.03 -4.26
N ARG A 13 7.92 -28.95 -4.85
CA ARG A 13 8.04 -30.33 -4.37
C ARG A 13 8.53 -30.46 -2.93
N GLU A 14 9.46 -29.62 -2.50
CA GLU A 14 10.10 -29.72 -1.18
C GLU A 14 9.19 -29.26 -0.04
N THR A 15 8.38 -28.22 -0.27
CA THR A 15 7.59 -27.57 0.79
C THR A 15 6.10 -27.86 0.68
N GLY A 16 5.62 -28.43 -0.44
CA GLY A 16 4.20 -28.54 -0.74
C GLY A 16 3.51 -27.22 -1.07
N SER A 17 4.27 -26.11 -1.15
CA SER A 17 3.74 -24.79 -1.50
C SER A 17 3.12 -24.81 -2.89
N THR A 18 2.06 -24.02 -3.09
CA THR A 18 1.32 -24.01 -4.36
C THR A 18 1.19 -22.61 -4.95
N LEU A 19 1.06 -22.56 -6.27
CA LEU A 19 0.72 -21.38 -7.05
C LEU A 19 -0.40 -21.72 -8.03
N PHE A 20 -1.43 -20.90 -8.08
CA PHE A 20 -2.45 -20.92 -9.13
C PHE A 20 -2.87 -19.49 -9.47
N MET A 21 -3.66 -19.34 -10.54
CA MET A 21 -4.15 -18.05 -11.02
C MET A 21 -5.65 -17.97 -10.83
N GLN A 22 -6.14 -17.00 -10.06
CA GLN A 22 -7.58 -16.78 -9.89
C GLN A 22 -7.94 -15.38 -10.40
N GLU A 23 -8.70 -15.32 -11.50
CA GLU A 23 -9.21 -14.07 -12.10
C GLU A 23 -8.14 -12.99 -12.31
N GLY A 24 -6.92 -13.40 -12.67
CA GLY A 24 -5.79 -12.50 -12.94
C GLY A 24 -4.89 -12.19 -11.73
N LEU A 25 -5.21 -12.72 -10.54
CA LEU A 25 -4.35 -12.67 -9.37
C LEU A 25 -3.53 -13.96 -9.23
N HIS A 26 -2.26 -13.85 -8.87
CA HIS A 26 -1.46 -15.01 -8.47
C HIS A 26 -1.83 -15.36 -7.03
N VAL A 27 -2.19 -16.61 -6.76
CA VAL A 27 -2.51 -17.06 -5.40
C VAL A 27 -1.45 -18.05 -4.97
N LEU A 28 -0.72 -17.69 -3.92
CA LEU A 28 0.32 -18.54 -3.34
C LEU A 28 -0.12 -19.08 -1.98
N ARG A 29 0.20 -20.35 -1.74
CA ARG A 29 0.16 -20.95 -0.40
C ARG A 29 1.57 -21.39 -0.07
N LEU A 30 2.21 -20.72 0.88
CA LEU A 30 3.61 -20.90 1.24
C LEU A 30 3.72 -21.59 2.60
N TYR A 31 4.36 -22.76 2.63
CA TYR A 31 4.56 -23.55 3.85
C TYR A 31 6.04 -23.59 4.24
N GLY A 32 6.30 -23.85 5.52
CA GLY A 32 7.64 -24.08 6.04
C GLY A 32 8.21 -22.92 6.84
N THR A 33 9.51 -23.00 7.12
CA THR A 33 10.32 -21.95 7.72
C THR A 33 10.37 -20.70 6.82
N PRO A 34 10.85 -19.54 7.33
CA PRO A 34 10.94 -18.33 6.51
C PRO A 34 11.74 -18.53 5.22
N TYR A 35 12.92 -19.16 5.30
CA TYR A 35 13.74 -19.47 4.11
C TYR A 35 13.01 -20.38 3.12
N SER A 36 12.31 -21.41 3.59
CA SER A 36 11.53 -22.33 2.75
C SER A 36 10.36 -21.63 2.04
N ARG A 37 9.65 -20.73 2.74
CA ARG A 37 8.59 -19.90 2.12
C ARG A 37 9.15 -18.97 1.06
N GLY A 38 10.26 -18.30 1.36
CA GLY A 38 10.99 -17.46 0.41
C GLY A 38 11.40 -18.24 -0.84
N THR A 39 12.02 -19.41 -0.64
CA THR A 39 12.45 -20.31 -1.71
C THR A 39 11.28 -20.73 -2.60
N ALA A 40 10.15 -21.12 -2.00
CA ALA A 40 8.96 -21.47 -2.74
C ALA A 40 8.38 -20.29 -3.54
N HIS A 41 8.31 -19.09 -2.94
CA HIS A 41 7.90 -17.87 -3.65
C HIS A 41 8.81 -17.61 -4.85
N GLY A 42 10.13 -17.57 -4.63
CA GLY A 42 11.12 -17.33 -5.68
C GLY A 42 11.06 -18.33 -6.82
N ARG A 43 10.92 -19.64 -6.53
CA ARG A 43 10.86 -20.70 -7.55
C ARG A 43 9.55 -20.68 -8.32
N LEU A 44 8.40 -20.61 -7.64
CA LEU A 44 7.08 -20.67 -8.28
C LEU A 44 6.82 -19.45 -9.17
N LEU A 45 7.35 -18.28 -8.81
CA LEU A 45 7.15 -17.03 -9.56
C LEU A 45 8.40 -16.53 -10.29
N ARG A 46 9.46 -17.34 -10.44
CA ARG A 46 10.76 -16.91 -10.96
C ARG A 46 10.68 -16.05 -12.23
N SER A 47 9.95 -16.50 -13.25
CA SER A 47 9.82 -15.77 -14.52
C SER A 47 9.10 -14.42 -14.36
N LYS A 48 8.13 -14.34 -13.44
CA LYS A 48 7.37 -13.13 -13.12
C LYS A 48 8.24 -12.13 -12.35
N ILE A 49 9.00 -12.62 -11.37
CA ILE A 49 9.95 -11.83 -10.58
C ILE A 49 11.01 -11.20 -11.49
N LEU A 50 11.68 -12.01 -12.31
CA LEU A 50 12.75 -11.52 -13.20
C LEU A 50 12.23 -10.52 -14.23
N SER A 51 11.03 -10.76 -14.78
CA SER A 51 10.48 -9.86 -15.78
C SER A 51 9.83 -8.60 -15.20
N SER A 52 9.48 -8.56 -13.91
CA SER A 52 8.95 -7.37 -13.24
C SER A 52 10.04 -6.35 -12.93
N GLY A 53 11.23 -6.83 -12.57
CA GLY A 53 12.33 -5.97 -12.13
C GLY A 53 12.03 -5.23 -10.82
N ILE A 54 11.09 -5.73 -10.01
CA ILE A 54 10.64 -5.06 -8.77
C ILE A 54 11.78 -4.88 -7.77
N SER A 55 12.59 -5.92 -7.55
CA SER A 55 13.75 -5.88 -6.66
C SER A 55 14.77 -4.87 -7.16
N ARG A 56 15.04 -4.84 -8.47
CA ARG A 56 15.96 -3.87 -9.08
C ARG A 56 15.47 -2.44 -8.95
N TYR A 57 14.18 -2.20 -9.18
CA TYR A 57 13.58 -0.87 -9.13
C TYR A 57 13.68 -0.27 -7.73
N TYR A 58 13.31 -1.01 -6.69
CA TYR A 58 13.39 -0.51 -5.32
C TYR A 58 14.81 -0.61 -4.72
N GLY A 59 15.56 -1.66 -5.07
CA GLY A 59 16.92 -1.90 -4.57
C GLY A 59 17.95 -0.90 -5.08
N ASN A 60 17.70 -0.28 -6.24
CA ASN A 60 18.53 0.80 -6.78
C ASN A 60 17.94 2.21 -6.54
N TYR A 61 16.86 2.33 -5.75
CA TYR A 61 16.13 3.58 -5.58
C TYR A 61 17.05 4.76 -5.21
N LEU A 62 17.89 4.60 -4.19
CA LEU A 62 18.82 5.65 -3.75
C LEU A 62 19.84 6.01 -4.84
N VAL A 63 20.34 5.02 -5.57
CA VAL A 63 21.33 5.23 -6.64
C VAL A 63 20.71 5.99 -7.81
N ASP A 64 19.50 5.63 -8.20
CA ASP A 64 18.81 6.27 -9.31
C ASP A 64 18.38 7.69 -8.94
N LEU A 65 17.96 7.92 -7.69
CA LEU A 65 17.73 9.25 -7.14
C LEU A 65 19.01 10.08 -7.16
N TYR A 66 20.12 9.54 -6.66
CA TYR A 66 21.41 10.21 -6.67
C TYR A 66 21.80 10.58 -8.11
N ARG A 67 21.77 9.63 -9.04
CA ARG A 67 22.19 9.84 -10.45
C ARG A 67 21.40 10.92 -11.16
N THR A 68 20.13 11.09 -10.80
CA THR A 68 19.21 12.05 -11.43
C THR A 68 19.16 13.40 -10.73
N SER A 69 19.78 13.53 -9.56
CA SER A 69 19.85 14.79 -8.80
C SER A 69 20.80 15.82 -9.43
N ASP A 70 20.53 17.11 -9.19
CA ASP A 70 21.42 18.20 -9.60
C ASP A 70 22.77 18.14 -8.88
N PHE A 71 22.79 17.67 -7.62
CA PHE A 71 24.01 17.42 -6.88
C PHE A 71 24.97 16.48 -7.64
N ALA A 72 24.46 15.40 -8.22
CA ALA A 72 25.29 14.48 -8.99
C ALA A 72 25.76 15.04 -10.35
N ARG A 73 25.25 16.20 -10.79
CA ARG A 73 25.77 16.94 -11.96
C ARG A 73 26.97 17.81 -11.59
N LEU A 74 27.04 18.27 -10.33
CA LEU A 74 28.14 19.07 -9.81
C LEU A 74 29.38 18.22 -9.46
N ILE A 75 29.20 16.92 -9.27
CA ILE A 75 30.27 15.99 -8.93
C ILE A 75 31.06 15.58 -10.18
N PRO A 76 32.41 15.70 -10.19
CA PRO A 76 33.25 15.20 -11.27
C PRO A 76 32.98 13.73 -11.62
N SER A 77 32.93 13.42 -12.91
CA SER A 77 32.56 12.10 -13.42
C SER A 77 33.39 10.95 -12.84
N PHE A 78 34.68 11.18 -12.55
CA PHE A 78 35.60 10.18 -12.04
C PHE A 78 35.36 9.79 -10.57
N ILE A 79 34.69 10.62 -9.76
CA ILE A 79 34.34 10.30 -8.35
C ILE A 79 32.85 9.96 -8.16
N LYS A 80 32.00 10.26 -9.15
CA LYS A 80 30.54 10.07 -9.07
C LYS A 80 30.13 8.65 -8.66
N LYS A 81 30.84 7.63 -9.15
CA LYS A 81 30.56 6.22 -8.82
C LYS A 81 30.90 5.90 -7.36
N GLN A 82 31.97 6.48 -6.82
CA GLN A 82 32.49 6.27 -5.49
C GLN A 82 31.61 6.97 -4.46
N VAL A 83 31.16 8.19 -4.75
CA VAL A 83 30.17 8.90 -3.94
C VAL A 83 28.86 8.12 -3.90
N GLY A 84 28.37 7.61 -5.04
CA GLY A 84 27.17 6.76 -5.06
C GLY A 84 27.28 5.53 -4.15
N LYS A 85 28.40 4.80 -4.22
CA LYS A 85 28.67 3.65 -3.33
C LYS A 85 28.76 4.04 -1.86
N LEU A 86 29.35 5.19 -1.55
CA LEU A 86 29.43 5.71 -0.19
C LEU A 86 28.03 6.04 0.36
N LEU A 87 27.17 6.67 -0.45
CA LEU A 87 25.78 6.94 -0.08
C LEU A 87 25.00 5.65 0.16
N GLU A 88 25.14 4.65 -0.73
CA GLU A 88 24.53 3.34 -0.51
C GLU A 88 24.99 2.73 0.81
N TYR A 89 26.29 2.73 1.08
CA TYR A 89 26.83 2.21 2.33
C TYR A 89 26.30 2.98 3.55
N TRP A 90 26.20 4.31 3.48
CA TRP A 90 25.72 5.12 4.61
C TRP A 90 24.24 4.98 4.92
N TYR A 91 23.40 4.78 3.90
CA TYR A 91 21.95 4.69 4.07
C TYR A 91 21.47 3.25 4.22
N TYR A 92 21.91 2.33 3.35
CA TYR A 92 21.44 0.95 3.40
C TYR A 92 22.06 0.16 4.56
N PHE A 93 23.39 0.18 4.72
CA PHE A 93 24.05 -0.71 5.69
C PHE A 93 23.49 -0.61 7.13
N PRO A 94 23.19 0.58 7.69
CA PRO A 94 22.60 0.66 9.02
C PRO A 94 21.19 0.05 9.07
N LEU A 95 20.37 0.25 8.04
CA LEU A 95 18.99 -0.24 7.99
C LEU A 95 18.91 -1.74 7.70
N GLU A 96 19.75 -2.26 6.79
CA GLU A 96 19.82 -3.68 6.48
C GLU A 96 20.13 -4.52 7.73
N ARG A 97 20.86 -3.97 8.71
CA ARG A 97 21.17 -4.63 9.99
C ARG A 97 20.00 -4.68 10.97
N LEU A 98 18.94 -3.91 10.73
CA LEU A 98 17.75 -3.86 11.57
C LEU A 98 16.69 -4.90 11.17
N LEU A 99 16.87 -5.57 10.03
CA LEU A 99 15.97 -6.63 9.57
C LEU A 99 15.82 -7.73 10.62
N LEU A 100 14.58 -8.12 10.90
CA LEU A 100 14.29 -9.31 11.69
C LEU A 100 14.95 -10.55 11.05
N PRO A 101 15.48 -11.49 11.86
CA PRO A 101 16.06 -12.71 11.34
C PRO A 101 15.11 -13.47 10.41
N GLU A 102 13.83 -13.62 10.80
CA GLU A 102 12.84 -14.31 9.97
C GLU A 102 12.63 -13.63 8.60
N THR A 103 12.57 -12.31 8.56
CA THR A 103 12.39 -11.54 7.32
C THR A 103 13.62 -11.67 6.43
N ARG A 104 14.82 -11.58 7.00
CA ARG A 104 16.08 -11.78 6.26
C ARG A 104 16.13 -13.17 5.61
N GLU A 105 15.78 -14.21 6.35
CA GLU A 105 15.77 -15.58 5.83
C GLU A 105 14.75 -15.76 4.70
N GLU A 106 13.55 -15.19 4.82
CA GLU A 106 12.55 -15.23 3.75
C GLU A 106 13.02 -14.48 2.49
N LEU A 107 13.66 -13.32 2.65
CA LEU A 107 14.26 -12.57 1.54
C LEU A 107 15.43 -13.33 0.87
N PHE A 108 16.26 -14.02 1.66
CA PHE A 108 17.35 -14.84 1.13
C PHE A 108 16.84 -16.04 0.34
N GLY A 109 15.86 -16.77 0.87
CA GLY A 109 15.25 -17.87 0.15
C GLY A 109 14.65 -17.41 -1.19
N LEU A 110 13.97 -16.25 -1.19
CA LEU A 110 13.42 -15.66 -2.41
C LEU A 110 14.50 -15.30 -3.43
N ALA A 111 15.56 -14.63 -2.98
CA ALA A 111 16.66 -14.20 -3.84
C ALA A 111 17.36 -15.40 -4.49
N ASP A 112 17.74 -16.40 -3.69
CA ASP A 112 18.44 -17.59 -4.14
C ASP A 112 17.61 -18.37 -5.18
N ALA A 113 16.33 -18.55 -4.88
CA ALA A 113 15.39 -19.28 -5.73
C ALA A 113 15.08 -18.57 -7.06
N ALA A 114 14.99 -17.23 -7.04
CA ALA A 114 14.76 -16.43 -8.23
C ALA A 114 16.05 -16.25 -9.07
N GLY A 115 17.22 -16.38 -8.45
CA GLY A 115 18.52 -16.06 -9.04
C GLY A 115 18.78 -14.54 -9.04
N LEU A 116 18.41 -13.87 -7.95
CA LEU A 116 18.64 -12.45 -7.73
C LEU A 116 19.80 -12.22 -6.76
N ASP A 117 20.37 -11.02 -6.79
CA ASP A 117 21.31 -10.59 -5.77
C ASP A 117 20.58 -10.37 -4.43
N ARG A 118 21.09 -10.99 -3.35
CA ARG A 118 20.48 -10.89 -2.01
C ARG A 118 20.44 -9.45 -1.50
N SER A 119 21.47 -8.64 -1.79
CA SER A 119 21.50 -7.25 -1.36
C SER A 119 20.46 -6.42 -2.12
N GLU A 120 20.28 -6.66 -3.42
CA GLU A 120 19.23 -5.99 -4.21
C GLU A 120 17.82 -6.28 -3.64
N VAL A 121 17.54 -7.54 -3.29
CA VAL A 121 16.25 -7.95 -2.71
C VAL A 121 16.03 -7.31 -1.33
N ILE A 122 17.04 -7.33 -0.46
CA ILE A 122 16.98 -6.66 0.85
C ILE A 122 16.75 -5.16 0.68
N ARG A 123 17.52 -4.50 -0.20
CA ARG A 123 17.39 -3.06 -0.45
C ARG A 123 16.02 -2.70 -1.00
N GLY A 124 15.46 -3.59 -1.82
CA GLY A 124 14.10 -3.46 -2.31
C GLY A 124 13.08 -3.49 -1.18
N TYR A 125 13.24 -4.41 -0.22
CA TYR A 125 12.37 -4.52 0.94
C TYR A 125 12.44 -3.29 1.86
N VAL A 126 13.64 -2.77 2.13
CA VAL A 126 13.84 -1.59 3.00
C VAL A 126 13.61 -0.25 2.29
N ALA A 127 13.13 -0.27 1.05
CA ALA A 127 12.90 0.95 0.27
C ALA A 127 11.94 1.95 0.95
N PRO A 128 10.81 1.54 1.57
CA PRO A 128 9.96 2.47 2.32
C PRO A 128 10.74 3.21 3.41
N ASP A 129 11.59 2.50 4.14
CA ASP A 129 12.43 3.08 5.19
C ASP A 129 13.43 4.08 4.60
N ILE A 130 14.11 3.72 3.51
CA ILE A 130 15.05 4.62 2.83
C ILE A 130 14.34 5.89 2.33
N MET A 131 13.14 5.75 1.77
CA MET A 131 12.34 6.87 1.29
C MET A 131 11.98 7.84 2.42
N THR A 132 11.55 7.34 3.58
CA THR A 132 11.24 8.21 4.73
C THR A 132 12.50 8.87 5.31
N HIS A 133 13.62 8.17 5.37
CA HIS A 133 14.91 8.74 5.79
C HIS A 133 15.38 9.86 4.88
N LEU A 134 15.25 9.68 3.56
CA LEU A 134 15.62 10.70 2.57
C LEU A 134 14.68 11.89 2.65
N ALA A 135 13.36 11.66 2.70
CA ALA A 135 12.38 12.73 2.85
C ALA A 135 12.68 13.57 4.09
N ALA A 136 12.95 12.92 5.24
CA ALA A 136 13.30 13.62 6.46
C ALA A 136 14.60 14.44 6.35
N ALA A 137 15.61 13.90 5.69
CA ALA A 137 16.89 14.60 5.49
C ALA A 137 16.76 15.81 4.56
N PHE A 138 16.08 15.67 3.42
CA PHE A 138 15.91 16.76 2.45
C PHE A 138 15.00 17.88 2.98
N LEU A 139 13.86 17.51 3.60
CA LEU A 139 12.91 18.49 4.12
C LEU A 139 13.47 19.27 5.32
N GLN A 140 14.37 18.68 6.11
CA GLN A 140 15.10 19.42 7.15
C GLN A 140 16.10 20.43 6.56
N GLY A 141 16.65 20.16 5.37
CA GLY A 141 17.56 21.05 4.66
C GLY A 141 16.86 22.21 3.93
N GLY A 142 15.52 22.24 3.92
CA GLY A 142 14.75 23.24 3.18
C GLY A 142 14.72 23.01 1.66
N GLU A 143 15.25 21.88 1.18
CA GLU A 143 15.16 21.52 -0.24
C GLU A 143 13.83 20.82 -0.51
N PRO A 144 13.03 21.29 -1.47
CA PRO A 144 11.83 20.57 -1.86
C PRO A 144 12.23 19.23 -2.47
N VAL A 145 11.62 18.14 -1.99
CA VAL A 145 11.66 16.84 -2.68
C VAL A 145 10.79 16.94 -3.93
N ALA A 146 11.21 17.77 -4.89
CA ALA A 146 10.38 18.32 -5.96
C ALA A 146 9.98 17.31 -7.05
N SER A 147 10.09 16.00 -6.79
CA SER A 147 9.91 15.00 -7.86
C SER A 147 9.43 13.62 -7.41
N TYR A 148 9.26 13.34 -6.11
CA TYR A 148 8.89 12.01 -5.67
C TYR A 148 7.71 12.07 -4.71
N TYR A 149 6.53 11.81 -5.28
CA TYR A 149 5.34 11.43 -4.51
C TYR A 149 5.67 10.17 -3.70
N LEU A 150 5.59 10.25 -2.37
CA LEU A 150 6.07 9.19 -1.46
C LEU A 150 5.05 8.08 -1.22
N GLY A 151 3.80 8.27 -1.67
CA GLY A 151 2.69 7.33 -1.50
C GLY A 151 1.47 8.02 -0.89
N GLY A 152 0.30 7.37 -0.99
CA GLY A 152 -0.99 8.04 -0.76
C GLY A 152 -2.11 7.14 -0.21
N CYS A 153 -1.76 6.13 0.59
CA CYS A 153 -2.69 5.11 1.10
C CYS A 153 -3.92 5.69 1.80
N SER A 154 -5.09 5.12 1.53
CA SER A 154 -6.37 5.41 2.21
C SER A 154 -6.92 4.17 2.88
N GLY A 155 -7.54 4.33 4.05
CA GLY A 155 -8.16 3.22 4.78
C GLY A 155 -9.34 3.65 5.61
N ALA A 156 -10.35 2.78 5.66
CA ALA A 156 -11.59 3.00 6.40
C ALA A 156 -12.08 1.69 7.01
N TYR A 157 -12.48 1.74 8.28
CA TYR A 157 -13.12 0.65 8.99
C TYR A 157 -14.52 1.09 9.43
N ALA A 158 -15.49 0.17 9.40
CA ALA A 158 -16.83 0.37 9.90
C ALA A 158 -17.38 -0.90 10.57
N ARG A 159 -18.17 -0.74 11.63
CA ARG A 159 -18.80 -1.84 12.40
C ARG A 159 -20.20 -1.45 12.92
N ASN A 160 -20.87 -2.40 13.57
CA ASN A 160 -22.08 -2.16 14.38
C ASN A 160 -23.10 -1.20 13.74
N SER A 161 -23.40 -0.07 14.39
CA SER A 161 -24.46 0.85 13.99
C SER A 161 -24.16 1.60 12.69
N ALA A 162 -22.89 1.67 12.28
CA ALA A 162 -22.51 2.21 10.99
C ALA A 162 -22.86 1.25 9.84
N MET A 163 -22.96 -0.05 10.12
CA MET A 163 -23.28 -1.08 9.13
C MET A 163 -24.78 -1.25 8.95
N LYS A 164 -25.18 -1.67 7.75
CA LYS A 164 -26.52 -2.19 7.48
C LYS A 164 -26.78 -3.37 8.40
N GLN A 165 -27.96 -3.41 9.02
CA GLN A 165 -28.36 -4.47 9.94
C GLN A 165 -28.00 -5.87 9.40
N GLY A 166 -27.29 -6.65 10.22
CA GLY A 166 -26.81 -7.99 9.88
C GLY A 166 -25.53 -8.06 9.04
N SER A 167 -24.96 -6.93 8.63
CA SER A 167 -23.68 -6.90 7.91
C SER A 167 -22.50 -6.94 8.90
N PRO A 168 -21.44 -7.71 8.61
CA PRO A 168 -20.25 -7.79 9.48
C PRO A 168 -19.42 -6.50 9.41
N ALA A 169 -18.52 -6.29 10.37
CA ALA A 169 -17.54 -5.22 10.28
C ALA A 169 -16.67 -5.36 9.03
N VAL A 170 -16.27 -4.24 8.42
CA VAL A 170 -15.47 -4.20 7.20
C VAL A 170 -14.31 -3.22 7.35
N PHE A 171 -13.11 -3.67 6.98
CA PHE A 171 -11.93 -2.82 6.82
C PHE A 171 -11.52 -2.75 5.35
N ALA A 172 -11.51 -1.55 4.76
CA ALA A 172 -11.12 -1.32 3.37
C ALA A 172 -9.84 -0.48 3.28
N ARG A 173 -8.98 -0.76 2.29
CA ARG A 173 -7.70 -0.06 2.11
C ARG A 173 -7.24 -0.02 0.66
N ASN A 174 -6.76 1.16 0.23
CA ASN A 174 -5.93 1.35 -0.96
C ASN A 174 -4.46 1.47 -0.58
N MET A 175 -3.59 0.83 -1.38
CA MET A 175 -2.14 1.03 -1.36
C MET A 175 -1.71 1.90 -2.50
N ASP A 176 -1.22 3.08 -2.18
CA ASP A 176 -0.71 4.00 -3.16
C ASP A 176 0.77 4.13 -2.92
N PHE A 177 1.57 3.57 -3.84
CA PHE A 177 3.02 3.55 -3.72
C PHE A 177 3.69 3.65 -5.11
N PRO A 178 4.88 4.27 -5.22
CA PRO A 178 5.57 4.39 -6.51
C PRO A 178 5.94 3.03 -7.09
N GLY A 179 6.01 2.91 -8.42
CA GLY A 179 6.43 1.67 -9.09
C GLY A 179 5.30 0.85 -9.71
N VAL A 180 4.21 1.49 -10.14
CA VAL A 180 3.06 0.88 -10.84
C VAL A 180 3.47 -0.19 -11.87
N PHE A 181 4.48 0.07 -12.71
CA PHE A 181 4.85 -0.85 -13.79
C PHE A 181 5.69 -2.05 -13.35
N VAL A 182 6.33 -1.99 -12.19
CA VAL A 182 7.06 -3.13 -11.62
C VAL A 182 6.16 -4.01 -10.75
N TRP A 183 4.99 -3.52 -10.34
CA TRP A 183 3.93 -4.28 -9.65
C TRP A 183 3.01 -5.07 -10.58
N LYS A 184 3.47 -5.42 -11.78
CA LYS A 184 2.62 -5.99 -12.83
C LYS A 184 2.07 -7.42 -12.57
N TYR A 185 2.53 -8.07 -11.51
CA TYR A 185 2.09 -9.43 -11.13
C TYR A 185 1.61 -9.44 -9.67
N PRO A 186 0.42 -8.88 -9.38
CA PRO A 186 -0.13 -8.88 -8.03
C PRO A 186 -0.39 -10.31 -7.55
N ALA A 187 -0.23 -10.49 -6.24
CA ALA A 187 -0.29 -11.77 -5.57
C ALA A 187 -1.06 -11.70 -4.24
N VAL A 188 -1.88 -12.72 -3.98
CA VAL A 188 -2.47 -13.02 -2.67
C VAL A 188 -1.70 -14.19 -2.08
N ILE A 189 -1.04 -13.97 -0.95
CA ILE A 189 -0.07 -14.91 -0.39
C ILE A 189 -0.55 -15.37 0.97
N PHE A 190 -0.95 -16.63 1.05
CA PHE A 190 -1.25 -17.34 2.30
C PHE A 190 0.05 -17.94 2.83
N ALA A 191 0.54 -17.44 3.95
CA ALA A 191 1.67 -17.99 4.68
C ALA A 191 1.17 -18.98 5.75
N TYR A 192 1.77 -20.15 5.78
CA TYR A 192 1.60 -21.20 6.77
C TYR A 192 2.96 -21.46 7.44
N PRO A 193 3.34 -20.60 8.40
CA PRO A 193 4.62 -20.73 9.10
C PRO A 193 4.77 -22.08 9.79
N GLU A 194 6.00 -22.56 9.94
CA GLU A 194 6.34 -23.74 10.75
C GLU A 194 7.20 -23.41 11.97
N GLU A 195 7.83 -22.25 11.96
CA GLU A 195 8.56 -21.73 13.10
C GLU A 195 7.66 -21.44 14.30
N GLU A 196 8.21 -21.63 15.51
CA GLU A 196 7.60 -21.19 16.75
C GLU A 196 7.99 -19.75 17.07
N THR A 197 7.10 -19.03 17.75
CA THR A 197 7.38 -17.71 18.30
C THR A 197 6.62 -17.54 19.60
N GLU A 198 7.09 -16.62 20.44
CA GLU A 198 6.31 -16.13 21.57
C GLU A 198 5.13 -15.32 21.03
N ILE A 199 3.92 -15.68 21.47
CA ILE A 199 2.67 -14.99 21.13
C ILE A 199 1.99 -14.59 22.44
N LEU A 200 1.54 -13.34 22.49
CA LEU A 200 0.74 -12.84 23.58
C LEU A 200 -0.73 -13.23 23.37
N VAL A 201 -1.26 -14.03 24.30
CA VAL A 201 -2.61 -14.62 24.25
C VAL A 201 -3.48 -14.03 25.35
N GLU A 202 -4.70 -13.65 25.00
CA GLU A 202 -5.70 -13.19 25.97
C GLU A 202 -6.36 -14.40 26.65
N LYS A 203 -6.31 -14.49 27.98
CA LYS A 203 -7.02 -15.53 28.76
C LYS A 203 -8.37 -15.06 29.26
N SER A 204 -8.42 -13.79 29.66
CA SER A 204 -9.61 -13.08 30.08
C SER A 204 -9.41 -11.60 29.77
N PRO A 205 -10.45 -10.75 29.88
CA PRO A 205 -10.33 -9.33 29.61
C PRO A 205 -9.18 -8.63 30.35
N ASP A 206 -8.79 -9.12 31.52
CA ASP A 206 -7.75 -8.52 32.37
C ASP A 206 -6.49 -9.41 32.51
N SER A 207 -6.42 -10.54 31.81
CA SER A 207 -5.33 -11.51 31.97
C SER A 207 -4.73 -11.92 30.62
N TRP A 208 -3.39 -11.84 30.56
CA TRP A 208 -2.59 -12.11 29.37
C TRP A 208 -1.44 -13.06 29.72
N GLU A 209 -1.10 -13.95 28.79
CA GLU A 209 0.06 -14.82 28.93
C GLU A 209 0.91 -14.85 27.66
N TRP A 210 2.21 -15.04 27.85
CA TRP A 210 3.13 -15.34 26.76
C TRP A 210 3.19 -16.84 26.54
N VAL A 211 2.85 -17.29 25.33
CA VAL A 211 2.90 -18.70 24.92
C VAL A 211 3.88 -18.86 23.78
N THR A 212 4.85 -19.76 23.92
CA THR A 212 5.64 -20.21 22.77
C THR A 212 4.83 -21.26 22.02
N LYS A 213 4.43 -20.93 20.79
CA LYS A 213 3.70 -21.84 19.91
C LYS A 213 4.02 -21.56 18.46
N LYS A 214 3.62 -22.47 17.58
CA LYS A 214 3.69 -22.30 16.13
C LYS A 214 3.11 -20.95 15.70
N LYS A 215 3.87 -20.17 14.94
CA LYS A 215 3.49 -18.85 14.44
C LYS A 215 2.18 -18.94 13.66
N GLN A 216 1.25 -18.04 13.94
CA GLN A 216 -0.08 -18.09 13.36
C GLN A 216 -0.04 -17.96 11.83
N PRO A 217 -0.84 -18.73 11.07
CA PRO A 217 -1.01 -18.51 9.65
C PRO A 217 -1.56 -17.10 9.36
N TYR A 218 -1.19 -16.53 8.22
CA TYR A 218 -1.67 -15.22 7.79
C TYR A 218 -1.70 -15.11 6.27
N VAL A 219 -2.52 -14.18 5.77
CA VAL A 219 -2.57 -13.81 4.36
C VAL A 219 -2.11 -12.37 4.21
N TYR A 220 -1.38 -12.08 3.14
CA TYR A 220 -1.02 -10.71 2.77
C TYR A 220 -1.14 -10.51 1.26
N VAL A 221 -1.39 -9.26 0.87
CA VAL A 221 -1.55 -8.88 -0.54
C VAL A 221 -0.31 -8.11 -0.98
N SER A 222 0.34 -8.58 -2.04
CA SER A 222 1.59 -8.01 -2.54
C SER A 222 1.77 -8.28 -4.03
N ALA A 223 3.01 -8.42 -4.51
CA ALA A 223 3.35 -8.77 -5.88
C ALA A 223 4.47 -9.83 -5.93
N ALA A 224 4.60 -10.49 -7.08
CA ALA A 224 5.68 -11.42 -7.33
C ALA A 224 7.05 -10.78 -7.08
N GLY A 225 7.82 -11.33 -6.14
CA GLY A 225 9.18 -10.89 -5.84
C GLY A 225 9.30 -9.84 -4.74
N PHE A 226 8.18 -9.46 -4.14
CA PHE A 226 8.16 -8.58 -2.97
C PHE A 226 7.39 -9.31 -1.85
N PRO A 227 8.07 -9.85 -0.82
CA PRO A 227 7.37 -10.39 0.33
C PRO A 227 6.82 -9.20 1.12
N GLY A 228 5.58 -8.82 0.87
CA GLY A 228 4.89 -7.71 1.55
C GLY A 228 4.42 -8.04 2.97
N ASN A 229 5.14 -8.88 3.72
CA ASN A 229 4.83 -9.13 5.13
C ASN A 229 4.97 -7.80 5.88
N GLY A 230 3.94 -7.40 6.63
CA GLY A 230 3.91 -6.08 7.24
C GLY A 230 3.17 -5.00 6.45
N LEU A 231 2.85 -5.19 5.16
CA LEU A 231 2.13 -4.17 4.36
C LEU A 231 0.63 -4.16 4.61
N THR A 232 -0.07 -5.21 4.17
CA THR A 232 -1.52 -5.38 4.30
C THR A 232 -1.87 -6.86 4.34
N GLY A 233 -2.68 -7.26 5.32
CA GLY A 233 -3.02 -8.67 5.51
C GLY A 233 -4.05 -8.93 6.58
N MET A 234 -4.36 -10.21 6.77
CA MET A 234 -5.25 -10.73 7.81
C MET A 234 -4.69 -12.04 8.37
N ASN A 235 -4.68 -12.21 9.69
CA ASN A 235 -4.22 -13.45 10.32
C ASN A 235 -5.36 -14.49 10.39
N SER A 236 -5.04 -15.72 10.79
CA SER A 236 -6.02 -16.80 10.89
C SER A 236 -7.14 -16.57 11.92
N LEU A 237 -6.99 -15.56 12.77
CA LEU A 237 -7.96 -15.18 13.80
C LEU A 237 -8.82 -13.98 13.40
N GLY A 238 -8.63 -13.44 12.18
CA GLY A 238 -9.42 -12.35 11.64
C GLY A 238 -8.89 -10.95 11.95
N THR A 239 -7.79 -10.81 12.70
CA THR A 239 -7.14 -9.50 12.88
C THR A 239 -6.51 -9.08 11.56
N CYS A 240 -6.91 -7.92 11.08
CA CYS A 240 -6.47 -7.31 9.84
C CYS A 240 -5.44 -6.21 10.12
N MET A 241 -4.58 -5.94 9.15
CA MET A 241 -3.53 -4.92 9.27
C MET A 241 -3.37 -4.17 7.94
N SER A 242 -3.10 -2.86 7.97
CA SER A 242 -2.58 -2.12 6.82
C SER A 242 -1.67 -0.96 7.21
N THR A 243 -0.63 -0.73 6.41
CA THR A 243 0.39 0.31 6.61
C THR A 243 0.10 1.57 5.80
N PHE A 244 0.39 2.71 6.40
CA PHE A 244 0.26 4.05 5.87
C PHE A 244 1.56 4.81 6.09
N VAL A 245 2.17 5.31 5.01
CA VAL A 245 3.38 6.14 5.11
C VAL A 245 2.99 7.47 5.74
N CYS A 246 3.61 7.84 6.84
CA CYS A 246 3.50 9.16 7.47
C CYS A 246 4.92 9.71 7.58
N LEU A 247 5.10 11.01 7.37
CA LEU A 247 6.43 11.62 7.41
C LEU A 247 6.64 12.32 8.74
N SER A 248 7.78 12.09 9.38
CA SER A 248 8.15 12.74 10.64
C SER A 248 9.61 13.15 10.63
N LYS A 249 9.92 14.25 11.31
CA LYS A 249 11.29 14.69 11.62
C LYS A 249 12.06 13.65 12.41
N ASN A 250 11.36 12.76 13.10
CA ASN A 250 11.93 11.73 13.95
C ASN A 250 12.19 10.43 13.17
N ILE A 251 13.43 10.28 12.71
CA ILE A 251 13.98 9.05 12.12
C ILE A 251 15.12 8.49 12.99
N SER A 252 15.45 7.21 12.84
CA SER A 252 16.52 6.54 13.60
C SER A 252 17.15 5.43 12.78
N ARG A 253 18.42 5.14 13.07
CA ARG A 253 19.14 3.96 12.52
C ARG A 253 19.15 2.80 13.51
N LYS A 254 18.16 2.76 14.41
CA LYS A 254 17.95 1.76 15.47
C LYS A 254 16.46 1.49 15.58
N GLY A 255 16.11 0.31 16.08
CA GLY A 255 14.71 -0.15 16.15
C GLY A 255 14.37 -1.07 14.98
N LEU A 256 13.13 -1.50 14.90
CA LEU A 256 12.62 -2.30 13.78
C LEU A 256 12.38 -1.41 12.55
N LEU A 257 12.48 -1.98 11.36
CA LEU A 257 12.05 -1.33 10.13
C LEU A 257 10.52 -1.28 10.06
N THR A 258 9.93 -0.41 9.22
CA THR A 258 8.47 -0.24 9.13
C THR A 258 7.74 -1.58 8.95
N LEU A 259 8.13 -2.37 7.95
CA LEU A 259 7.45 -3.63 7.65
C LEU A 259 7.67 -4.69 8.73
N ASP A 260 8.86 -4.72 9.31
CA ASP A 260 9.20 -5.64 10.41
C ASP A 260 8.48 -5.28 11.71
N PHE A 261 8.33 -3.99 12.03
CA PHE A 261 7.57 -3.51 13.17
C PHE A 261 6.11 -3.99 13.06
N ASN A 262 5.51 -3.78 11.88
CA ASN A 262 4.14 -4.19 11.60
C ASN A 262 3.99 -5.72 11.64
N HIS A 263 4.90 -6.44 10.99
CA HIS A 263 4.91 -7.90 10.98
C HIS A 263 5.10 -8.50 12.38
N TYR A 264 5.96 -7.88 13.20
CA TYR A 264 6.20 -8.29 14.58
C TYR A 264 4.92 -8.23 15.40
N LEU A 265 4.22 -7.08 15.40
CA LEU A 265 2.95 -6.91 16.11
C LEU A 265 1.88 -7.88 15.58
N PHE A 266 1.75 -7.96 14.26
CA PHE A 266 0.74 -8.76 13.56
C PHE A 266 0.86 -10.27 13.80
N THR A 267 2.05 -10.78 14.10
CA THR A 267 2.29 -12.22 14.28
C THR A 267 2.51 -12.65 15.72
N ARG A 268 2.62 -11.69 16.65
CA ARG A 268 2.83 -11.94 18.09
C ARG A 268 1.66 -11.49 18.96
N ALA A 269 0.59 -11.01 18.34
CA ALA A 269 -0.70 -10.76 18.96
C ALA A 269 -1.83 -11.41 18.15
N GLU A 270 -2.82 -11.93 18.84
CA GLU A 270 -3.98 -12.60 18.23
C GLU A 270 -5.10 -11.61 17.88
N THR A 271 -5.28 -10.59 18.72
CA THR A 271 -6.36 -9.59 18.66
C THR A 271 -5.80 -8.17 18.64
N VAL A 272 -6.65 -7.19 18.32
CA VAL A 272 -6.30 -5.76 18.41
C VAL A 272 -5.92 -5.37 19.85
N ARG A 273 -6.66 -5.86 20.85
CA ARG A 273 -6.30 -5.70 22.28
C ARG A 273 -4.92 -6.27 22.59
N GLY A 274 -4.59 -7.43 22.01
CA GLY A 274 -3.28 -8.06 22.13
C GLY A 274 -2.16 -7.18 21.58
N VAL A 275 -2.40 -6.49 20.45
CA VAL A 275 -1.44 -5.53 19.89
C VAL A 275 -1.21 -4.37 20.87
N LEU A 276 -2.28 -3.81 21.45
CA LEU A 276 -2.17 -2.72 22.42
C LEU A 276 -1.43 -3.16 23.70
N ARG A 277 -1.72 -4.38 24.18
CA ARG A 277 -1.02 -4.95 25.33
C ARG A 277 0.45 -5.18 25.01
N LEU A 278 0.76 -5.74 23.84
CA LEU A 278 2.12 -5.96 23.37
C LEU A 278 2.93 -4.66 23.34
N LEU A 279 2.35 -3.56 22.86
CA LEU A 279 2.97 -2.24 22.87
C LEU A 279 3.21 -1.68 24.28
N SER A 280 2.34 -1.99 25.24
CA SER A 280 2.49 -1.56 26.63
C SER A 280 3.58 -2.33 27.38
N GLU A 281 3.77 -3.61 27.05
CA GLU A 281 4.75 -4.49 27.72
C GLU A 281 6.14 -4.40 27.10
N LYS A 282 6.22 -4.32 25.77
CA LYS A 282 7.48 -4.26 25.04
C LYS A 282 7.83 -2.81 24.75
N LYS A 283 9.04 -2.39 25.13
CA LYS A 283 9.61 -1.09 24.73
C LYS A 283 10.09 -1.15 23.28
N LEU A 284 9.16 -1.37 22.35
CA LEU A 284 9.47 -1.40 20.93
C LEU A 284 9.90 -0.01 20.45
N ALA A 285 10.75 0.00 19.43
CA ALA A 285 11.14 1.21 18.72
C ALA A 285 11.12 0.91 17.22
N CYS A 286 10.76 1.90 16.42
CA CYS A 286 10.83 1.83 14.96
C CYS A 286 11.92 2.79 14.46
N ALA A 287 12.60 2.41 13.38
CA ALA A 287 13.55 3.27 12.70
C ALA A 287 12.85 4.44 12.00
N THR A 288 11.64 4.22 11.52
CA THR A 288 11.00 5.08 10.52
C THR A 288 9.55 5.41 10.83
N PRO A 289 9.11 6.63 10.52
CA PRO A 289 7.75 7.06 10.81
C PRO A 289 6.74 6.43 9.86
N HIS A 290 5.62 6.00 10.42
CA HIS A 290 4.46 5.50 9.69
C HIS A 290 3.26 5.35 10.65
N SER A 291 2.10 5.03 10.09
CA SER A 291 0.95 4.53 10.83
C SER A 291 0.59 3.12 10.35
N VAL A 292 0.14 2.26 11.26
CA VAL A 292 -0.42 0.95 10.92
C VAL A 292 -1.77 0.80 11.58
N VAL A 293 -2.80 0.49 10.79
CA VAL A 293 -4.14 0.20 11.33
C VAL A 293 -4.24 -1.29 11.59
N PHE A 294 -4.65 -1.65 12.80
CA PHE A 294 -5.14 -2.98 13.14
C PHE A 294 -6.66 -2.94 13.31
N ALA A 295 -7.36 -3.90 12.71
CA ALA A 295 -8.82 -4.00 12.78
C ALA A 295 -9.25 -5.44 13.08
N GLY A 296 -10.14 -5.61 14.06
CA GLY A 296 -10.77 -6.88 14.42
C GLY A 296 -12.29 -6.83 14.20
N PRO A 297 -13.04 -7.82 14.67
CA PRO A 297 -14.50 -7.83 14.58
C PRO A 297 -15.18 -6.65 15.27
N ASP A 298 -14.61 -6.22 16.39
CA ASP A 298 -15.28 -5.30 17.31
C ASP A 298 -14.59 -3.93 17.42
N GLU A 299 -13.38 -3.76 16.89
CA GLU A 299 -12.60 -2.54 17.09
C GLU A 299 -11.55 -2.33 15.99
N ALA A 300 -11.08 -1.09 15.86
CA ALA A 300 -9.90 -0.75 15.11
C ALA A 300 -9.04 0.27 15.86
N VAL A 301 -7.74 0.27 15.58
CA VAL A 301 -6.79 1.21 16.15
C VAL A 301 -5.70 1.53 15.13
N SER A 302 -5.32 2.82 15.02
CA SER A 302 -4.08 3.21 14.36
C SER A 302 -2.95 3.19 15.38
N ILE A 303 -1.85 2.51 15.08
CA ILE A 303 -0.60 2.64 15.82
C ILE A 303 0.28 3.60 15.03
N GLU A 304 0.37 4.83 15.52
CA GLU A 304 1.19 5.88 14.95
C GLU A 304 2.57 5.85 15.57
N VAL A 305 3.61 5.78 14.75
CA VAL A 305 4.96 5.55 15.23
C VAL A 305 5.95 6.46 14.52
N ASP A 306 6.94 6.91 15.26
CA ASP A 306 8.17 7.50 14.77
C ASP A 306 9.35 6.96 15.59
N SER A 307 10.56 7.48 15.35
CA SER A 307 11.74 6.95 16.07
C SER A 307 11.83 7.26 17.56
N LYS A 308 10.95 8.12 18.09
CA LYS A 308 10.96 8.58 19.47
C LYS A 308 9.73 8.12 20.25
N GLN A 309 8.62 7.82 19.59
CA GLN A 309 7.37 7.51 20.26
C GLN A 309 6.46 6.62 19.43
N ILE A 310 5.60 5.90 20.14
CA ILE A 310 4.50 5.11 19.60
C ILE A 310 3.21 5.57 20.29
N ARG A 311 2.17 5.81 19.51
CA ARG A 311 0.86 6.32 19.96
C ARG A 311 -0.26 5.48 19.37
N PRO A 312 -1.00 4.72 20.19
CA PRO A 312 -2.26 4.14 19.75
C PRO A 312 -3.34 5.23 19.67
N VAL A 313 -4.02 5.30 18.53
CA VAL A 313 -5.19 6.15 18.28
C VAL A 313 -6.40 5.26 18.05
N SER A 314 -7.18 5.08 19.12
CA SER A 314 -8.42 4.29 19.08
C SER A 314 -9.53 5.04 18.35
N MET A 315 -10.54 4.28 17.93
CA MET A 315 -11.80 4.84 17.44
C MET A 315 -12.37 5.91 18.40
N PRO A 316 -12.84 7.06 17.90
CA PRO A 316 -13.47 8.07 18.74
C PRO A 316 -14.69 7.48 19.49
N ARG A 317 -14.88 7.89 20.75
CA ARG A 317 -16.00 7.41 21.59
C ARG A 317 -17.34 7.68 20.91
N GLY A 318 -18.23 6.69 20.95
CA GLY A 318 -19.57 6.79 20.35
C GLY A 318 -19.57 6.74 18.81
N THR A 319 -18.44 6.41 18.19
CA THR A 319 -18.36 6.21 16.74
C THR A 319 -18.14 4.73 16.43
N ASP A 320 -18.63 4.31 15.28
CA ASP A 320 -18.46 2.95 14.76
C ASP A 320 -17.63 2.94 13.47
N VAL A 321 -16.81 3.99 13.26
CA VAL A 321 -15.91 4.13 12.10
C VAL A 321 -14.50 4.52 12.52
N HIS A 322 -13.49 4.08 11.76
CA HIS A 322 -12.08 4.49 11.90
C HIS A 322 -11.50 4.84 10.55
N ILE A 323 -10.71 5.91 10.46
CA ILE A 323 -10.12 6.38 9.20
C ILE A 323 -8.62 6.59 9.39
N GLN A 324 -7.83 6.18 8.41
CA GLN A 324 -6.41 6.50 8.36
C GLN A 324 -6.03 6.82 6.92
N THR A 325 -5.33 7.94 6.73
CA THR A 325 -4.63 8.28 5.49
C THR A 325 -3.14 8.41 5.78
N ASN A 326 -2.41 9.32 5.14
CA ASN A 326 -0.95 9.45 5.27
C ASN A 326 -0.52 10.53 6.26
N HIS A 327 -1.37 10.85 7.24
CA HIS A 327 -1.02 11.77 8.30
C HIS A 327 -1.25 11.18 9.69
N PHE A 328 -0.53 11.68 10.68
CA PHE A 328 -0.76 11.31 12.07
C PHE A 328 -2.06 11.93 12.58
N ASN A 329 -2.90 11.20 13.30
CA ASN A 329 -4.10 11.73 13.97
C ASN A 329 -3.78 12.19 15.40
N ASP A 330 -2.78 11.60 16.07
CA ASP A 330 -2.38 12.02 17.41
C ASP A 330 -1.72 13.40 17.39
N SER A 331 -2.23 14.30 18.23
CA SER A 331 -1.77 15.69 18.29
C SER A 331 -0.29 15.85 18.66
N LYS A 332 0.34 14.90 19.38
CA LYS A 332 1.77 14.95 19.70
C LYS A 332 2.62 14.42 18.54
N MET A 333 2.11 13.44 17.79
CA MET A 333 2.74 12.96 16.56
C MET A 333 2.72 14.05 15.48
N LYS A 334 1.56 14.69 15.26
CA LYS A 334 1.38 15.81 14.29
C LYS A 334 2.41 16.93 14.43
N LYS A 335 2.85 17.26 15.66
CA LYS A 335 3.86 18.32 15.90
C LYS A 335 5.21 18.05 15.20
N ASN A 336 5.55 16.79 14.98
CA ASN A 336 6.79 16.39 14.34
C ASN A 336 6.58 15.96 12.88
N GLU A 337 5.34 15.96 12.42
CA GLU A 337 4.99 15.65 11.05
C GLU A 337 5.64 16.65 10.09
N PHE A 338 6.06 16.17 8.93
CA PHE A 338 6.42 17.06 7.84
C PHE A 338 5.16 17.45 7.08
N GLY A 339 4.86 18.75 7.03
CA GLY A 339 3.97 19.30 6.01
C GLY A 339 4.69 19.31 4.68
N PHE A 340 4.25 18.49 3.73
CA PHE A 340 4.65 18.60 2.33
C PHE A 340 3.42 19.09 1.57
N PRO A 341 3.38 20.34 1.07
CA PRO A 341 2.13 21.03 0.73
C PRO A 341 1.13 20.21 -0.10
N LEU A 342 1.60 19.54 -1.15
CA LEU A 342 0.75 18.70 -2.01
C LEU A 342 0.36 17.34 -1.40
N GLU A 343 1.17 16.79 -0.48
CA GLU A 343 0.81 15.56 0.25
C GLU A 343 -0.10 15.87 1.45
N GLU A 344 0.03 17.04 2.06
CA GLU A 344 -0.81 17.52 3.16
C GLU A 344 -2.24 17.77 2.69
N GLU A 345 -2.43 18.52 1.60
CA GLU A 345 -3.75 18.70 0.99
C GLU A 345 -4.35 17.35 0.57
N ASN A 346 -3.55 16.48 -0.05
CA ASN A 346 -4.03 15.20 -0.54
C ASN A 346 -4.43 14.23 0.59
N THR A 347 -3.64 14.12 1.65
CA THR A 347 -3.95 13.24 2.79
C THR A 347 -5.15 13.73 3.59
N LEU A 348 -5.31 15.05 3.72
CA LEU A 348 -6.43 15.67 4.43
C LEU A 348 -7.71 15.59 3.59
N GLY A 349 -7.68 15.93 2.30
CA GLY A 349 -8.86 15.84 1.44
C GLY A 349 -9.40 14.41 1.32
N ARG A 350 -8.51 13.41 1.24
CA ARG A 350 -8.91 11.98 1.29
C ARG A 350 -9.57 11.62 2.62
N TYR A 351 -9.03 12.11 3.73
CA TYR A 351 -9.58 11.87 5.06
C TYR A 351 -10.96 12.52 5.22
N GLU A 352 -11.11 13.76 4.75
CA GLU A 352 -12.37 14.51 4.77
C GLU A 352 -13.46 13.84 3.94
N LEU A 353 -13.14 13.41 2.71
CA LEU A 353 -14.07 12.65 1.87
C LEU A 353 -14.50 11.35 2.53
N LEU A 354 -13.56 10.57 3.08
CA LEU A 354 -13.90 9.34 3.78
C LEU A 354 -14.82 9.62 4.97
N ARG A 355 -14.52 10.66 5.76
CA ARG A 355 -15.33 11.07 6.91
C ARG A 355 -16.75 11.44 6.49
N GLU A 356 -16.91 12.28 5.47
CA GLU A 356 -18.21 12.72 4.98
C GLU A 356 -19.04 11.56 4.44
N VAL A 357 -18.45 10.72 3.58
CA VAL A 357 -19.16 9.61 2.96
C VAL A 357 -19.54 8.54 3.99
N LEU A 358 -18.66 8.21 4.94
CA LEU A 358 -18.98 7.26 6.01
C LEU A 358 -20.08 7.79 6.93
N THR A 359 -20.05 9.09 7.25
CA THR A 359 -21.10 9.74 8.05
C THR A 359 -22.44 9.72 7.32
N HIS A 360 -22.46 10.10 6.03
CA HIS A 360 -23.68 10.14 5.23
C HIS A 360 -24.32 8.75 5.05
N ASN A 361 -23.50 7.71 4.90
CA ASN A 361 -23.97 6.35 4.67
C ASN A 361 -24.10 5.53 5.98
N HIS A 362 -24.04 6.16 7.15
CA HIS A 362 -24.15 5.49 8.44
C HIS A 362 -25.44 4.66 8.54
N GLY A 363 -25.32 3.42 9.03
CA GLY A 363 -26.42 2.45 9.12
C GLY A 363 -26.77 1.75 7.80
N THR A 364 -26.05 2.06 6.71
CA THR A 364 -26.27 1.45 5.38
C THR A 364 -25.01 0.77 4.82
N LEU A 365 -23.86 0.91 5.51
CA LEU A 365 -22.58 0.37 5.06
C LEU A 365 -22.64 -1.15 4.97
N ASN A 366 -21.93 -1.71 4.00
CA ASN A 366 -21.75 -3.14 3.75
C ASN A 366 -20.50 -3.31 2.87
N PRO A 367 -20.01 -4.53 2.60
CA PRO A 367 -18.80 -4.72 1.80
C PRO A 367 -18.84 -4.03 0.42
N GLN A 368 -19.99 -4.09 -0.27
CA GLN A 368 -20.16 -3.43 -1.57
C GLN A 368 -20.01 -1.90 -1.44
N LYS A 369 -20.70 -1.29 -0.47
CA LYS A 369 -20.61 0.16 -0.23
C LYS A 369 -19.19 0.57 0.18
N MET A 370 -18.50 -0.23 1.01
CA MET A 370 -17.10 0.05 1.38
C MET A 370 -16.15 -0.04 0.18
N ALA A 371 -16.41 -0.92 -0.78
CA ALA A 371 -15.66 -0.99 -2.03
C ALA A 371 -15.90 0.25 -2.89
N ASP A 372 -17.14 0.73 -2.97
CA ASP A 372 -17.49 1.96 -3.67
C ASP A 372 -16.80 3.18 -3.03
N ILE A 373 -16.73 3.23 -1.69
CA ILE A 373 -16.06 4.29 -0.93
C ILE A 373 -14.56 4.30 -1.20
N ILE A 374 -13.88 3.15 -1.07
CA ILE A 374 -12.42 3.11 -1.23
C ILE A 374 -11.99 3.23 -2.71
N SER A 375 -12.89 2.93 -3.65
CA SER A 375 -12.70 3.18 -5.09
C SER A 375 -13.26 4.53 -5.55
N SER A 376 -13.66 5.39 -4.60
CA SER A 376 -14.23 6.70 -4.91
C SER A 376 -13.21 7.61 -5.57
N ASN A 377 -13.68 8.29 -6.61
CA ASN A 377 -12.97 9.34 -7.32
C ASN A 377 -13.74 10.66 -7.32
N LEU A 378 -14.60 10.84 -6.32
CA LEU A 378 -15.36 12.07 -6.09
C LEU A 378 -14.44 13.16 -5.51
N ASP A 379 -14.34 14.28 -6.18
CA ASP A 379 -13.75 15.49 -5.64
C ASP A 379 -14.83 16.27 -4.88
N LEU A 380 -14.68 16.36 -3.55
CA LEU A 380 -15.65 17.03 -2.67
C LEU A 380 -15.89 18.49 -3.06
N ARG A 381 -14.84 19.22 -3.47
CA ARG A 381 -14.93 20.66 -3.72
C ARG A 381 -15.73 20.93 -5.00
N SER A 382 -15.50 20.14 -6.04
CA SER A 382 -16.21 20.29 -7.31
C SER A 382 -17.55 19.55 -7.35
N GLY A 383 -17.80 18.61 -6.44
CA GLY A 383 -18.94 17.69 -6.50
C GLY A 383 -18.91 16.73 -7.69
N SER A 384 -17.79 16.70 -8.44
CA SER A 384 -17.63 15.94 -9.67
C SER A 384 -16.57 14.86 -9.50
N CYS A 385 -16.63 13.82 -10.33
CA CYS A 385 -15.59 12.80 -10.32
C CYS A 385 -14.43 13.14 -11.25
N ARG A 386 -13.21 12.90 -10.76
CA ARG A 386 -11.95 13.14 -11.47
C ARG A 386 -11.11 11.86 -11.53
N LEU A 387 -10.00 11.89 -12.24
CA LEU A 387 -9.03 10.78 -12.27
C LEU A 387 -7.79 11.06 -11.41
N LEU A 388 -7.58 12.32 -11.03
CA LEU A 388 -6.56 12.78 -10.10
C LEU A 388 -7.19 13.76 -9.11
N GLY A 389 -6.70 13.77 -7.86
CA GLY A 389 -7.19 14.66 -6.81
C GLY A 389 -7.15 14.03 -5.43
N ASP A 390 -7.86 14.62 -4.48
CA ASP A 390 -7.75 14.28 -3.06
C ASP A 390 -8.83 13.30 -2.62
N PHE A 391 -8.89 12.16 -3.31
CA PHE A 391 -9.86 11.08 -3.05
C PHE A 391 -9.19 9.71 -2.97
N PRO A 392 -9.81 8.69 -2.33
CA PRO A 392 -9.16 7.40 -2.10
C PRO A 392 -8.58 6.70 -3.32
N ALA A 393 -9.24 6.76 -4.48
CA ALA A 393 -8.77 6.08 -5.68
C ALA A 393 -7.66 6.87 -6.39
N GLN A 394 -6.42 6.40 -6.33
CA GLN A 394 -5.28 7.10 -6.93
C GLN A 394 -4.79 6.38 -8.20
N PRO A 395 -4.16 7.11 -9.15
CA PRO A 395 -3.52 6.49 -10.32
C PRO A 395 -2.46 5.46 -9.93
N ILE A 396 -1.78 5.68 -8.80
CA ILE A 396 -0.74 4.80 -8.28
C ILE A 396 -1.26 3.69 -7.36
N THR A 397 -2.57 3.49 -7.25
CA THR A 397 -3.09 2.39 -6.42
C THR A 397 -2.62 1.05 -6.96
N LEU A 398 -1.74 0.39 -6.20
CA LEU A 398 -1.11 -0.89 -6.52
C LEU A 398 -1.97 -2.08 -6.08
N THR A 399 -2.63 -1.95 -4.93
CA THR A 399 -3.54 -2.95 -4.38
C THR A 399 -4.71 -2.26 -3.72
N SER A 400 -5.91 -2.82 -3.84
CA SER A 400 -7.08 -2.41 -3.05
C SER A 400 -7.74 -3.64 -2.45
N VAL A 401 -8.02 -3.59 -1.15
CA VAL A 401 -8.43 -4.76 -0.36
C VAL A 401 -9.57 -4.39 0.58
N LEU A 402 -10.51 -5.32 0.75
CA LEU A 402 -11.53 -5.30 1.78
C LEU A 402 -11.38 -6.54 2.65
N PHE A 403 -11.49 -6.40 3.96
CA PHE A 403 -11.52 -7.50 4.91
C PHE A 403 -12.82 -7.48 5.70
N GLU A 404 -13.40 -8.65 5.94
CA GLU A 404 -14.41 -8.91 6.96
C GLU A 404 -13.78 -9.70 8.11
N PRO A 405 -13.33 -9.04 9.18
CA PRO A 405 -12.61 -9.70 10.27
C PRO A 405 -13.35 -10.90 10.88
N SER A 406 -14.66 -10.76 11.12
CA SER A 406 -15.47 -11.78 11.82
C SER A 406 -15.69 -13.06 11.01
N THR A 407 -15.75 -12.96 9.68
CA THR A 407 -15.99 -14.10 8.78
C THR A 407 -14.70 -14.59 8.12
N ARG A 408 -13.58 -13.89 8.33
CA ARG A 408 -12.28 -14.11 7.68
C ARG A 408 -12.40 -14.19 6.16
N LYS A 409 -13.33 -13.41 5.62
CA LYS A 409 -13.49 -13.18 4.18
C LYS A 409 -12.78 -11.90 3.80
N PHE A 410 -12.32 -11.84 2.56
CA PHE A 410 -11.69 -10.64 2.05
C PHE A 410 -11.83 -10.59 0.54
N TRP A 411 -11.65 -9.40 -0.01
CA TRP A 411 -11.65 -9.20 -1.44
C TRP A 411 -10.45 -8.38 -1.86
N VAL A 412 -9.89 -8.71 -3.03
CA VAL A 412 -8.74 -8.00 -3.60
C VAL A 412 -9.13 -7.53 -4.99
N ALA A 413 -8.93 -6.25 -5.28
CA ALA A 413 -9.13 -5.71 -6.62
C ALA A 413 -8.22 -6.44 -7.61
N GLY A 414 -8.82 -7.02 -8.65
CA GLY A 414 -8.11 -7.79 -9.67
C GLY A 414 -7.35 -6.93 -10.66
N GLY A 415 -6.70 -7.55 -11.64
CA GLY A 415 -6.03 -6.88 -12.74
C GLY A 415 -4.64 -6.31 -12.39
N THR A 416 -4.08 -5.54 -13.31
CA THR A 416 -2.71 -5.00 -13.21
C THR A 416 -2.76 -3.49 -12.95
N PRO A 417 -1.90 -2.93 -12.08
CA PRO A 417 -1.75 -1.48 -11.95
C PRO A 417 -1.45 -0.79 -13.30
N PRO A 418 -1.83 0.48 -13.50
CA PRO A 418 -2.31 1.45 -12.49
C PRO A 418 -3.78 1.32 -12.08
N ALA A 419 -4.10 2.02 -10.98
CA ALA A 419 -5.46 2.26 -10.49
C ALA A 419 -6.31 0.99 -10.37
N VAL A 420 -5.76 -0.03 -9.69
CA VAL A 420 -6.46 -1.32 -9.56
C VAL A 420 -7.77 -1.19 -8.79
N CYS A 421 -7.92 -0.18 -7.94
CA CYS A 421 -9.13 0.10 -7.15
C CYS A 421 -10.40 0.28 -8.01
N TYR A 422 -10.28 0.58 -9.31
CA TYR A 422 -11.43 0.65 -10.23
C TYR A 422 -11.85 -0.70 -10.83
N ASN A 423 -11.13 -1.78 -10.53
CA ASN A 423 -11.44 -3.12 -11.04
C ASN A 423 -12.48 -3.83 -10.16
N GLY A 424 -12.97 -4.97 -10.67
CA GLY A 424 -13.72 -5.92 -9.84
C GLY A 424 -12.83 -6.51 -8.74
N TYR A 425 -13.44 -6.76 -7.60
CA TYR A 425 -12.85 -7.31 -6.39
C TYR A 425 -13.15 -8.80 -6.31
N ILE A 426 -12.08 -9.59 -6.26
CA ILE A 426 -12.14 -11.06 -6.25
C ILE A 426 -12.21 -11.53 -4.80
N GLY A 427 -13.22 -12.34 -4.50
CA GLY A 427 -13.46 -12.85 -3.16
C GLY A 427 -12.54 -14.02 -2.77
N PHE A 428 -12.09 -13.99 -1.52
CA PHE A 428 -11.29 -15.02 -0.88
C PHE A 428 -11.79 -15.28 0.54
N SER A 429 -11.47 -16.46 1.07
CA SER A 429 -11.68 -16.79 2.47
C SER A 429 -10.41 -17.40 3.03
N PHE A 430 -10.05 -17.02 4.26
CA PHE A 430 -8.93 -17.62 4.97
C PHE A 430 -9.16 -19.12 5.23
N ASP A 431 -10.42 -19.49 5.43
CA ASP A 431 -10.84 -20.85 5.80
C ASP A 431 -10.94 -21.80 4.60
N ASP A 432 -10.58 -21.35 3.40
CA ASP A 432 -10.56 -22.20 2.22
C ASP A 432 -9.39 -23.21 2.30
N LYS A 433 -9.63 -24.30 3.04
CA LYS A 433 -8.60 -25.26 3.47
C LYS A 433 -7.99 -26.07 2.33
N ASN A 434 -8.61 -26.17 1.16
CA ASN A 434 -8.17 -27.09 0.14
C ASN A 434 -8.32 -26.51 -1.27
N GLY A 435 -7.22 -26.12 -1.91
CA GLY A 435 -7.15 -25.95 -3.37
C GLY A 435 -7.57 -27.20 -4.20
N ARG A 436 -8.13 -28.24 -3.57
CA ARG A 436 -8.95 -29.27 -4.18
C ARG A 436 -10.41 -28.87 -4.06
N ARG A 437 -11.00 -28.39 -5.15
CA ARG A 437 -12.45 -28.21 -5.25
C ARG A 437 -13.14 -29.55 -4.97
N PHE A 438 -13.80 -29.71 -3.82
CA PHE A 438 -14.81 -30.76 -3.67
C PHE A 438 -16.09 -30.27 -4.39
N PRO A 439 -16.57 -30.98 -5.43
CA PRO A 439 -17.79 -30.59 -6.11
C PRO A 439 -18.98 -30.97 -5.23
N GLY A 440 -19.47 -30.01 -4.44
CA GLY A 440 -20.69 -30.16 -3.63
C GLY A 440 -20.55 -29.47 -2.28
N LEU A 441 -21.29 -28.37 -2.10
CA LEU A 441 -21.32 -27.50 -0.91
C LEU A 441 -20.04 -26.71 -0.61
N PHE A 442 -19.80 -25.64 -1.38
CA PHE A 442 -18.97 -24.52 -0.92
C PHE A 442 -19.84 -23.48 -0.19
N SER A 443 -19.82 -23.50 1.15
CA SER A 443 -20.12 -22.33 1.97
C SER A 443 -18.78 -21.68 2.36
N GLY A 444 -18.35 -20.57 1.75
CA GLY A 444 -17.12 -19.93 2.22
C GLY A 444 -16.64 -18.72 1.43
N THR A 445 -16.28 -18.89 0.16
CA THR A 445 -15.71 -17.80 -0.65
C THR A 445 -16.80 -16.79 -1.01
N PRO A 446 -16.63 -15.50 -0.67
CA PRO A 446 -17.61 -14.51 -1.07
C PRO A 446 -17.64 -14.33 -2.58
N GLY A 447 -18.81 -13.95 -3.12
CA GLY A 447 -18.92 -13.55 -4.53
C GLY A 447 -18.09 -12.30 -4.84
N PRO A 448 -17.77 -12.05 -6.12
CA PRO A 448 -17.04 -10.86 -6.51
C PRO A 448 -17.86 -9.59 -6.23
N ILE A 449 -17.15 -8.49 -5.97
CA ILE A 449 -17.73 -7.15 -5.78
C ILE A 449 -17.32 -6.29 -6.97
N ASN A 450 -18.25 -5.60 -7.60
CA ASN A 450 -17.95 -4.65 -8.67
C ASN A 450 -18.38 -3.26 -8.20
N ARG A 451 -17.61 -2.22 -8.54
CA ARG A 451 -17.98 -0.85 -8.22
C ARG A 451 -19.40 -0.55 -8.70
N SER A 452 -20.24 -0.05 -7.80
CA SER A 452 -21.60 0.35 -8.14
C SER A 452 -21.63 1.75 -8.76
N ALA A 453 -22.67 2.03 -9.53
CA ALA A 453 -22.99 3.39 -10.00
C ALA A 453 -23.79 4.19 -8.96
N SER A 454 -23.99 3.66 -7.74
CA SER A 454 -24.77 4.34 -6.72
C SER A 454 -23.99 5.54 -6.18
N PRO A 455 -24.65 6.70 -6.05
CA PRO A 455 -24.00 7.88 -5.50
C PRO A 455 -23.59 7.65 -4.04
N LEU A 456 -22.42 8.20 -3.69
CA LEU A 456 -21.90 8.16 -2.32
C LEU A 456 -22.44 9.33 -1.48
N LEU A 457 -22.71 10.46 -2.13
CA LEU A 457 -23.34 11.65 -1.54
C LEU A 457 -24.51 12.13 -2.42
N PRO A 458 -25.53 12.80 -1.87
CA PRO A 458 -26.67 13.29 -2.65
C PRO A 458 -26.22 14.27 -3.74
N GLY A 459 -26.82 14.19 -4.93
CA GLY A 459 -26.50 15.08 -6.05
C GLY A 459 -25.16 14.82 -6.73
N THR A 460 -24.42 13.79 -6.31
CA THR A 460 -23.21 13.34 -7.00
C THR A 460 -23.57 12.22 -7.98
N GLU A 461 -22.94 12.17 -9.14
CA GLU A 461 -23.04 11.03 -10.06
C GLU A 461 -21.64 10.44 -10.23
N PRO A 462 -21.34 9.25 -9.70
CA PRO A 462 -20.07 8.62 -9.95
C PRO A 462 -20.06 8.05 -11.37
N PRO A 463 -19.33 8.63 -12.34
CA PRO A 463 -19.19 8.01 -13.64
C PRO A 463 -18.46 6.68 -13.46
N ALA A 464 -18.92 5.67 -14.20
CA ALA A 464 -18.14 4.46 -14.36
C ALA A 464 -16.78 4.82 -14.98
N VAL A 465 -15.69 4.34 -14.38
CA VAL A 465 -14.35 4.56 -14.93
C VAL A 465 -14.19 3.66 -16.15
N SER A 466 -14.30 4.28 -17.33
CA SER A 466 -14.21 3.59 -18.62
C SER A 466 -12.81 3.05 -18.88
N ARG A 467 -12.69 2.14 -19.86
CA ARG A 467 -11.39 1.66 -20.34
C ARG A 467 -10.51 2.82 -20.82
N THR A 468 -11.07 3.80 -21.52
CA THR A 468 -10.35 4.98 -22.01
C THR A 468 -9.77 5.82 -20.88
N MET A 469 -10.52 6.02 -19.79
CA MET A 469 -10.03 6.70 -18.58
C MET A 469 -8.89 5.90 -17.90
N LYS A 470 -8.98 4.57 -17.86
CA LYS A 470 -7.87 3.74 -17.36
C LYS A 470 -6.63 3.83 -18.24
N ASP A 471 -6.81 3.87 -19.55
CA ASP A 471 -5.71 4.05 -20.49
C ASP A 471 -5.08 5.44 -20.34
N SER A 472 -5.84 6.51 -20.08
CA SER A 472 -5.27 7.84 -19.80
C SER A 472 -4.44 7.85 -18.50
N LEU A 473 -4.91 7.18 -17.45
CA LEU A 473 -4.15 6.99 -16.20
C LEU A 473 -2.80 6.30 -16.42
N LYS A 474 -2.75 5.28 -17.29
CA LYS A 474 -1.50 4.62 -17.70
C LYS A 474 -0.50 5.62 -18.30
N TYR A 475 -0.94 6.48 -19.20
CA TYR A 475 -0.07 7.49 -19.78
C TYR A 475 0.35 8.57 -18.78
N CYS A 476 -0.53 8.95 -17.84
CA CYS A 476 -0.16 9.80 -16.71
C CYS A 476 0.99 9.18 -15.88
N MET A 477 0.92 7.88 -15.59
CA MET A 477 1.99 7.17 -14.87
C MET A 477 3.27 7.03 -15.69
N LEU A 478 3.18 6.78 -17.00
CA LEU A 478 4.35 6.81 -17.88
C LEU A 478 5.01 8.20 -17.92
N SER A 479 4.21 9.27 -17.81
CA SER A 479 4.73 10.63 -17.70
C SER A 479 5.55 10.81 -16.42
N GLN A 480 5.00 10.37 -15.29
CA GLN A 480 5.69 10.41 -14.00
C GLN A 480 7.01 9.61 -14.01
N GLU A 481 7.01 8.39 -14.55
CA GLU A 481 8.24 7.59 -14.65
C GLU A 481 9.28 8.24 -15.57
N ALA A 482 8.86 8.82 -16.71
CA ALA A 482 9.76 9.56 -17.56
C ALA A 482 10.37 10.78 -16.85
N LEU A 483 9.56 11.48 -16.04
CA LEU A 483 10.03 12.63 -15.26
C LEU A 483 11.08 12.24 -14.22
N LYS A 484 10.88 11.12 -13.49
CA LYS A 484 11.87 10.58 -12.54
C LYS A 484 13.23 10.31 -13.20
N MET A 485 13.21 9.85 -14.46
CA MET A 485 14.41 9.63 -15.26
C MET A 485 15.00 10.90 -15.88
N GLY A 486 14.47 12.09 -15.57
CA GLY A 486 14.89 13.36 -16.18
C GLY A 486 14.50 13.51 -17.65
N LYS A 487 13.59 12.68 -18.18
CA LYS A 487 13.19 12.67 -19.60
C LYS A 487 11.97 13.55 -19.85
N ILE A 488 12.12 14.87 -19.65
CA ILE A 488 11.01 15.84 -19.70
C ILE A 488 10.18 15.78 -21.01
N ASN A 489 10.82 15.64 -22.17
CA ASN A 489 10.11 15.53 -23.45
C ASN A 489 9.27 14.25 -23.56
N SER A 490 9.72 13.16 -22.95
CA SER A 490 8.94 11.91 -22.93
C SER A 490 7.78 12.03 -21.95
N ALA A 491 7.98 12.73 -20.82
CA ALA A 491 6.91 13.03 -19.88
C ALA A 491 5.80 13.87 -20.53
N LEU A 492 6.18 14.92 -21.27
CA LEU A 492 5.23 15.75 -22.02
C LEU A 492 4.42 14.96 -23.05
N ARG A 493 5.07 14.16 -23.91
CA ARG A 493 4.35 13.32 -24.88
C ARG A 493 3.36 12.36 -24.21
N ASN A 494 3.75 11.79 -23.08
CA ASN A 494 2.89 10.88 -22.33
C ASN A 494 1.68 11.62 -21.73
N ILE A 495 1.87 12.79 -21.09
CA ILE A 495 0.72 13.53 -20.54
C ILE A 495 -0.20 14.07 -21.64
N GLU A 496 0.35 14.50 -22.78
CA GLU A 496 -0.46 14.89 -23.96
C GLU A 496 -1.30 13.73 -24.48
N LYS A 497 -0.73 12.52 -24.48
CA LYS A 497 -1.48 11.31 -24.82
C LYS A 497 -2.61 11.04 -23.80
N ALA A 498 -2.36 11.24 -22.50
CA ALA A 498 -3.40 11.12 -21.48
C ALA A 498 -4.54 12.11 -21.71
N VAL A 499 -4.24 13.39 -21.95
CA VAL A 499 -5.21 14.46 -22.29
C VAL A 499 -6.03 14.08 -23.53
N SER A 500 -5.39 13.54 -24.58
CA SER A 500 -6.09 13.15 -25.82
C SER A 500 -7.06 11.98 -25.65
N LEU A 501 -6.83 11.13 -24.64
CA LEU A 501 -7.70 9.99 -24.34
C LEU A 501 -8.86 10.41 -23.45
N TYR A 502 -8.59 11.27 -22.47
CA TYR A 502 -9.60 11.76 -21.55
C TYR A 502 -9.24 13.16 -21.04
N GLY A 503 -10.15 14.11 -21.24
CA GLY A 503 -9.96 15.53 -20.91
C GLY A 503 -10.10 15.85 -19.42
N ASP A 504 -9.40 15.11 -18.55
CA ASP A 504 -9.33 15.46 -17.13
C ASP A 504 -8.48 16.75 -16.96
N PRO A 505 -9.02 17.81 -16.34
CA PRO A 505 -8.26 19.05 -16.20
C PRO A 505 -6.98 18.93 -15.38
N SER A 506 -6.89 17.96 -14.47
CA SER A 506 -5.67 17.71 -13.71
C SER A 506 -4.51 17.25 -14.62
N TYR A 507 -4.79 16.65 -15.77
CA TYR A 507 -3.75 16.33 -16.75
C TYR A 507 -3.19 17.60 -17.42
N GLU A 508 -4.04 18.57 -17.72
CA GLU A 508 -3.61 19.86 -18.28
C GLU A 508 -2.79 20.65 -17.25
N TYR A 509 -3.15 20.58 -15.97
CA TYR A 509 -2.32 21.15 -14.90
C TYR A 509 -0.92 20.51 -14.83
N ILE A 510 -0.83 19.18 -14.87
CA ILE A 510 0.47 18.49 -14.92
C ILE A 510 1.25 18.90 -16.18
N ARG A 511 0.58 18.98 -17.34
CA ARG A 511 1.20 19.41 -18.60
C ARG A 511 1.75 20.84 -18.50
N MET A 512 1.01 21.76 -17.90
CA MET A 512 1.46 23.13 -17.63
C MET A 512 2.75 23.15 -16.81
N ILE A 513 2.82 22.39 -15.70
CA ILE A 513 4.04 22.29 -14.88
C ILE A 513 5.22 21.75 -15.69
N LEU A 514 4.99 20.71 -16.50
CA LEU A 514 6.04 20.12 -17.33
C LEU A 514 6.54 21.08 -18.42
N LEU A 515 5.67 21.93 -18.97
CA LEU A 515 6.04 22.98 -19.93
C LEU A 515 6.88 24.07 -19.27
N LEU A 516 6.51 24.52 -18.07
CA LEU A 516 7.35 25.43 -17.28
C LEU A 516 8.73 24.83 -17.03
N LYS A 517 8.80 23.54 -16.65
CA LYS A 517 10.07 22.82 -16.45
C LYS A 517 10.88 22.65 -17.74
N LYS A 518 10.23 22.69 -18.92
CA LYS A 518 10.87 22.69 -20.24
C LYS A 518 11.27 24.11 -20.72
N ASN A 519 11.00 25.16 -19.92
CA ASN A 519 11.19 26.56 -20.30
C ASN A 519 10.29 27.00 -21.47
N ASP A 520 9.02 26.59 -21.43
CA ASP A 520 7.95 27.00 -22.35
C ASP A 520 6.81 27.71 -21.60
N PRO A 521 7.05 28.95 -21.10
CA PRO A 521 6.10 29.65 -20.25
C PRO A 521 4.86 30.16 -20.99
N GLU A 522 4.96 30.47 -22.29
CA GLU A 522 3.84 30.99 -23.09
C GLU A 522 2.74 29.93 -23.23
N THR A 523 3.11 28.70 -23.61
CA THR A 523 2.16 27.58 -23.71
C THR A 523 1.59 27.22 -22.34
N ALA A 524 2.42 27.26 -21.29
CA ALA A 524 1.97 27.02 -19.92
C ALA A 524 0.95 28.07 -19.45
N LEU A 525 1.18 29.36 -19.73
CA LEU A 525 0.26 30.44 -19.39
C LEU A 525 -1.09 30.27 -20.09
N ALA A 526 -1.10 29.92 -21.38
CA ALA A 526 -2.34 29.66 -22.11
C ALA A 526 -3.16 28.50 -21.49
N ILE A 527 -2.51 27.46 -20.97
CA ILE A 527 -3.19 26.40 -20.24
C ILE A 527 -3.71 26.92 -18.89
N CYS A 528 -2.93 27.71 -18.16
CA CYS A 528 -3.35 28.33 -16.90
C CYS A 528 -4.61 29.18 -17.08
N GLU A 529 -4.63 30.06 -18.08
CA GLU A 529 -5.77 30.91 -18.43
C GLU A 529 -7.01 30.10 -18.82
N LYS A 530 -6.84 28.91 -19.39
CA LYS A 530 -7.94 27.97 -19.66
C LYS A 530 -8.48 27.32 -18.38
N LEU A 531 -7.63 27.08 -17.37
CA LEU A 531 -8.01 26.43 -16.11
C LEU A 531 -8.63 27.41 -15.09
N LEU A 532 -8.20 28.68 -15.08
CA LEU A 532 -8.60 29.71 -14.12
C LEU A 532 -10.12 30.02 -14.07
N PRO A 533 -10.82 30.24 -15.20
CA PRO A 533 -12.24 30.63 -15.18
C PRO A 533 -13.17 29.56 -14.61
N ALA A 534 -12.67 28.34 -14.47
CA ALA A 534 -13.50 27.19 -14.18
C ALA A 534 -13.50 26.77 -12.70
N ASN A 535 -12.75 27.44 -11.81
CA ASN A 535 -12.47 26.97 -10.45
C ASN A 535 -12.01 25.49 -10.43
N ILE A 536 -11.38 25.06 -11.52
CA ILE A 536 -11.11 23.66 -11.78
C ILE A 536 -9.81 23.21 -11.11
N PHE A 537 -8.80 24.09 -11.00
CA PHE A 537 -7.48 23.79 -10.41
C PHE A 537 -6.55 25.03 -10.34
N PRO A 538 -5.58 25.14 -9.39
CA PRO A 538 -5.41 24.29 -8.22
C PRO A 538 -6.44 24.62 -7.15
N PRO A 539 -6.89 23.61 -6.37
CA PRO A 539 -7.58 23.90 -5.12
C PRO A 539 -6.67 24.80 -4.29
N ALA A 540 -7.10 26.02 -3.98
CA ALA A 540 -6.42 26.89 -3.02
C ALA A 540 -6.55 26.36 -1.59
#